data_AF-A0A4Z0HNY7-F1
#
_entry.id   AF-A0A4Z0HNY7-F1
#
_cell.length_a   1.000
_cell.length_b   1.000
_cell.length_c   1.000
_cell.angle_alpha   90.00
_cell.angle_beta   90.00
_cell.angle_gamma   90.00
#
_symmetry.space_group_name_H-M   'P 1'
#
loop_
_entity.id
_entity.type
_entity.pdbx_description
1 polymer ?
#
loop_
_entity_poly.entity_id
_entity_poly.type
_entity_poly.pdbx_seq_one_letter_code
_entity_poly.pdbx_strand_id
1 'polypeptide(L)'
;MSSAKYVWGVLPALAGLLTGALLIPAAAQADPEAPPQVEPLPDQQLHNVTYRARIDGVSRNATIAYKIDDDNINTADPSMLPGRIFEATGVVSNPETAGMAVRIDWPYSANLHCEILVDDQLIAQADTFVGPRLTRPKDDPSYGSLPCGAPLNAPVPGTIADTTPPAADAALPPADPAVPPPGEAEPPAM
;
A
#
# COMPACT_ATOMS: atom_id res chain seq x y z
N MET A 1 -52.12 -41.62 37.17
CA MET A 1 -52.41 -41.41 38.60
C MET A 1 -51.68 -42.45 39.42
N SER A 2 -50.93 -41.97 40.41
CA SER A 2 -50.55 -42.61 41.67
C SER A 2 -49.77 -43.93 41.67
N SER A 3 -48.49 -43.78 42.01
CA SER A 3 -47.65 -44.73 42.75
C SER A 3 -48.25 -45.12 44.11
N ALA A 4 -48.13 -46.40 44.47
CA ALA A 4 -47.93 -46.90 45.85
C ALA A 4 -47.83 -48.44 45.80
N LYS A 5 -47.17 -49.20 46.66
CA LYS A 5 -46.17 -49.03 47.75
C LYS A 5 -45.82 -50.48 48.18
N TYR A 6 -44.53 -50.72 48.46
CA TYR A 6 -43.98 -51.54 49.56
C TYR A 6 -43.97 -53.10 49.57
N VAL A 7 -42.72 -53.62 49.63
CA VAL A 7 -42.12 -54.53 50.65
C VAL A 7 -42.46 -56.05 50.64
N TRP A 8 -41.46 -56.92 50.42
CA TRP A 8 -40.57 -57.56 51.43
C TRP A 8 -39.85 -58.78 50.81
N GLY A 9 -38.52 -58.87 50.98
CA GLY A 9 -37.80 -60.13 51.25
C GLY A 9 -37.44 -60.98 50.03
N VAL A 10 -36.33 -61.71 49.97
CA VAL A 10 -35.37 -62.19 50.97
C VAL A 10 -34.04 -62.37 50.23
N LEU A 11 -32.93 -61.95 50.81
CA LEU A 11 -31.58 -62.36 50.39
C LEU A 11 -31.26 -63.73 50.98
N PRO A 12 -30.71 -64.64 50.17
CA PRO A 12 -29.62 -65.47 50.69
C PRO A 12 -28.35 -65.20 49.87
N ALA A 13 -27.30 -64.87 50.60
CA ALA A 13 -25.94 -64.91 50.12
C ALA A 13 -25.60 -66.35 49.73
N LEU A 14 -25.22 -66.57 48.46
CA LEU A 14 -24.35 -67.67 48.08
C LEU A 14 -23.11 -67.07 47.41
N ALA A 15 -22.07 -66.93 48.24
CA ALA A 15 -20.70 -66.89 47.75
C ALA A 15 -20.33 -68.31 47.30
N GLY A 16 -19.85 -68.45 46.07
CA GLY A 16 -19.31 -69.72 45.59
C GLY A 16 -18.99 -69.72 44.11
N LEU A 17 -17.69 -69.63 43.82
CA LEU A 17 -16.99 -70.04 42.58
C LEU A 17 -16.95 -69.02 41.44
N LEU A 18 -15.92 -68.16 41.51
CA LEU A 18 -15.14 -67.75 40.34
C LEU A 18 -14.67 -69.00 39.59
N THR A 19 -14.94 -69.11 38.28
CA THR A 19 -13.94 -69.05 37.20
C THR A 19 -14.57 -69.54 35.89
N GLY A 20 -14.46 -68.75 34.82
CA GLY A 20 -14.58 -69.27 33.45
C GLY A 20 -15.62 -68.61 32.55
N ALA A 21 -15.65 -67.28 32.46
CA ALA A 21 -16.25 -66.59 31.31
C ALA A 21 -15.76 -65.14 31.21
N LEU A 22 -14.45 -64.92 30.99
CA LEU A 22 -14.01 -63.64 30.40
C LEU A 22 -13.98 -63.81 28.89
N LEU A 23 -15.18 -63.59 28.37
CA LEU A 23 -15.49 -63.31 26.99
C LEU A 23 -14.86 -61.96 26.57
N ILE A 24 -14.46 -61.95 25.29
CA ILE A 24 -14.31 -60.80 24.39
C ILE A 24 -12.94 -60.10 24.45
N PRO A 25 -12.14 -60.13 23.35
CA PRO A 25 -11.03 -59.21 23.19
C PRO A 25 -11.61 -57.78 23.19
N ALA A 26 -11.13 -56.94 24.10
CA ALA A 26 -11.46 -55.52 24.09
C ALA A 26 -11.02 -54.95 22.73
N ALA A 27 -11.99 -54.48 21.94
CA ALA A 27 -11.68 -53.64 20.80
C ALA A 27 -11.05 -52.36 21.37
N ALA A 28 -9.73 -52.22 21.19
CA ALA A 28 -9.06 -50.95 21.40
C ALA A 28 -9.72 -49.96 20.42
N GLN A 29 -10.53 -49.04 20.95
CA GLN A 29 -11.00 -47.91 20.17
C GLN A 29 -9.77 -47.04 19.93
N ALA A 30 -9.29 -47.04 18.69
CA ALA A 30 -8.33 -46.04 18.25
C ALA A 30 -9.00 -44.69 18.45
N ASP A 31 -8.46 -43.88 19.37
CA ASP A 31 -8.82 -42.47 19.48
C ASP A 31 -8.44 -41.84 18.13
N PRO A 32 -9.40 -41.33 17.34
CA PRO A 32 -9.06 -40.62 16.13
C PRO A 32 -8.41 -39.32 16.58
N GLU A 33 -7.07 -39.32 16.59
CA GLU A 33 -6.27 -38.13 16.82
C GLU A 33 -6.81 -37.03 15.90
N ALA A 34 -7.42 -36.00 16.50
CA ALA A 34 -8.00 -34.91 15.76
C ALA A 34 -6.91 -34.32 14.86
N PRO A 35 -7.16 -34.12 13.56
CA PRO A 35 -6.17 -33.52 12.68
C PRO A 35 -5.73 -32.18 13.28
N PRO A 36 -4.42 -31.85 13.24
CA PRO A 36 -3.92 -30.62 13.82
C PRO A 36 -4.76 -29.44 13.31
N GLN A 37 -5.35 -28.70 14.24
CA GLN A 37 -6.10 -27.50 13.91
C GLN A 37 -5.10 -26.46 13.39
N VAL A 38 -5.01 -26.35 12.06
CA VAL A 38 -4.32 -25.24 11.42
C VAL A 38 -5.17 -24.01 11.66
N GLU A 39 -4.74 -23.12 12.56
CA GLU A 39 -5.33 -21.80 12.66
C GLU A 39 -5.24 -21.13 11.27
N PRO A 40 -6.36 -20.60 10.72
CA PRO A 40 -6.29 -19.82 9.49
C PRO A 40 -5.29 -18.69 9.70
N LEU A 41 -4.32 -18.54 8.79
CA LEU A 41 -3.57 -17.30 8.71
C LEU A 41 -4.59 -16.16 8.60
N PRO A 42 -4.39 -15.01 9.28
CA PRO A 42 -5.25 -13.86 9.05
C PRO A 42 -5.23 -13.57 7.55
N ASP A 43 -6.41 -13.54 6.93
CA ASP A 43 -6.53 -13.15 5.53
C ASP A 43 -5.92 -11.75 5.43
N GLN A 44 -4.80 -11.63 4.72
CA GLN A 44 -4.31 -10.32 4.33
C GLN A 44 -5.35 -9.77 3.36
N GLN A 45 -6.10 -8.77 3.82
CA GLN A 45 -7.11 -8.10 3.00
C GLN A 45 -6.39 -7.50 1.79
N LEU A 46 -6.67 -8.06 0.61
CA LEU A 46 -6.18 -7.53 -0.65
C LEU A 46 -7.19 -6.52 -1.18
N HIS A 47 -6.66 -5.49 -1.84
CA HIS A 47 -7.42 -4.38 -2.40
C HIS A 47 -7.23 -4.34 -3.90
N ASN A 48 -8.32 -4.26 -4.65
CA ASN A 48 -8.27 -4.12 -6.10
C ASN A 48 -8.02 -2.66 -6.45
N VAL A 49 -7.01 -2.40 -7.26
CA VAL A 49 -6.65 -1.05 -7.69
C VAL A 49 -6.94 -0.91 -9.18
N THR A 50 -7.68 0.14 -9.54
CA THR A 50 -7.89 0.57 -10.91
C THR A 50 -7.13 1.88 -11.14
N TYR A 51 -6.17 1.84 -12.06
CA TYR A 51 -5.38 2.97 -12.50
C TYR A 51 -5.95 3.53 -13.79
N ARG A 52 -6.29 4.81 -13.81
CA ARG A 52 -6.80 5.50 -15.01
C ARG A 52 -5.92 6.69 -15.31
N ALA A 53 -5.49 6.82 -16.56
CA ALA A 53 -4.68 7.96 -16.97
C ALA A 53 -5.09 8.47 -18.35
N ARG A 54 -4.93 9.76 -18.57
CA ARG A 54 -5.24 10.42 -19.83
C ARG A 54 -4.12 11.39 -20.19
N ILE A 55 -3.77 11.40 -21.47
CA ILE A 55 -2.73 12.26 -22.02
C ILE A 55 -3.34 13.01 -23.19
N ASP A 56 -3.73 14.25 -22.96
CA ASP A 56 -4.39 15.09 -23.95
C ASP A 56 -3.40 16.09 -24.55
N GLY A 57 -2.88 15.76 -25.73
CA GLY A 57 -1.94 16.62 -26.45
C GLY A 57 -1.16 15.88 -27.52
N VAL A 58 -0.12 16.54 -28.04
CA VAL A 58 0.81 15.92 -28.98
C VAL A 58 1.97 15.39 -28.18
N SER A 59 2.07 14.07 -28.02
CA SER A 59 3.19 13.42 -27.33
C SER A 59 3.64 12.16 -28.07
N ARG A 60 4.89 11.76 -27.82
CA ARG A 60 5.46 10.47 -28.24
C ARG A 60 6.08 9.79 -27.04
N ASN A 61 6.18 8.46 -27.13
CA ASN A 61 6.77 7.61 -26.10
C ASN A 61 6.24 7.94 -24.70
N ALA A 62 4.94 8.25 -24.61
CA ALA A 62 4.36 8.39 -23.30
C ALA A 62 4.45 7.04 -22.60
N THR A 63 4.70 7.08 -21.30
CA THR A 63 4.80 5.90 -20.47
C THR A 63 3.93 6.09 -19.24
N ILE A 64 3.27 5.03 -18.82
CA ILE A 64 2.51 4.98 -17.57
C ILE A 64 3.10 3.84 -16.76
N ALA A 65 3.74 4.19 -15.65
CA ALA A 65 4.20 3.23 -14.66
C ALA A 65 3.17 3.15 -13.53
N TYR A 66 2.89 1.95 -13.02
CA TYR A 66 1.91 1.74 -11.94
C TYR A 66 2.27 0.47 -11.16
N LYS A 67 1.84 0.38 -9.89
CA LYS A 67 2.02 -0.84 -9.09
C LYS A 67 1.04 -1.92 -9.54
N ILE A 68 1.56 -3.09 -9.93
CA ILE A 68 0.70 -4.26 -10.21
C ILE A 68 0.44 -5.07 -8.94
N ASP A 69 1.41 -5.09 -8.02
CA ASP A 69 1.31 -5.63 -6.67
C ASP A 69 2.25 -4.87 -5.71
N ASP A 70 2.41 -5.34 -4.48
CA ASP A 70 3.18 -4.64 -3.44
C ASP A 70 4.66 -4.41 -3.81
N ASP A 71 5.25 -5.30 -4.61
CA ASP A 71 6.68 -5.32 -4.90
C ASP A 71 6.99 -5.01 -6.37
N ASN A 72 6.01 -5.15 -7.27
CA ASN A 72 6.20 -5.03 -8.70
C ASN A 72 5.57 -3.76 -9.28
N ILE A 73 6.31 -3.13 -10.19
CA ILE A 73 5.86 -2.01 -11.01
C ILE A 73 5.77 -2.49 -12.45
N ASN A 74 4.64 -2.25 -13.10
CA ASN A 74 4.49 -2.44 -14.54
C ASN A 74 4.57 -1.09 -15.27
N THR A 75 5.01 -1.12 -16.52
CA THR A 75 5.04 0.07 -17.40
C THR A 75 4.31 -0.25 -18.69
N ALA A 76 3.49 0.69 -19.15
CA ALA A 76 2.74 0.59 -20.39
C ALA A 76 2.92 1.83 -21.27
N ASP A 77 2.81 1.62 -22.58
CA ASP A 77 2.84 2.68 -23.60
C ASP A 77 1.40 2.94 -24.09
N PRO A 78 0.71 3.98 -23.59
CA PRO A 78 -0.69 4.22 -23.92
C PRO A 78 -0.88 4.70 -25.36
N SER A 79 -2.13 4.57 -25.85
CA SER A 79 -2.54 5.21 -27.09
C SER A 79 -2.53 6.74 -26.92
N MET A 80 -1.92 7.42 -27.88
CA MET A 80 -1.81 8.89 -27.90
C MET A 80 -2.97 9.57 -28.62
N LEU A 81 -4.08 8.85 -28.85
CA LEU A 81 -5.27 9.43 -29.47
C LEU A 81 -5.99 10.31 -28.44
N PRO A 82 -6.33 11.57 -28.77
CA PRO A 82 -7.04 12.46 -27.85
C PRO A 82 -8.32 11.84 -27.29
N GLY A 83 -8.58 12.08 -26.00
CA GLY A 83 -9.77 11.57 -25.31
C GLY A 83 -9.77 10.07 -25.02
N ARG A 84 -8.67 9.34 -25.27
CA ARG A 84 -8.51 7.96 -24.80
C ARG A 84 -8.02 7.94 -23.37
N ILE A 85 -8.65 7.08 -22.56
CA ILE A 85 -8.21 6.79 -21.20
C ILE A 85 -7.47 5.46 -21.25
N PHE A 86 -6.25 5.45 -20.72
CA PHE A 86 -5.57 4.24 -20.34
C PHE A 86 -6.18 3.74 -19.03
N GLU A 87 -6.46 2.44 -18.97
CA GLU A 87 -6.94 1.78 -17.76
C GLU A 87 -6.18 0.48 -17.54
N ALA A 88 -5.75 0.26 -16.31
CA ALA A 88 -5.10 -0.98 -15.87
C ALA A 88 -5.49 -1.32 -14.44
N THR A 89 -5.37 -2.59 -14.08
CA THR A 89 -5.67 -3.07 -12.74
C THR A 89 -4.43 -3.64 -12.05
N GLY A 90 -4.44 -3.61 -10.72
CA GLY A 90 -3.45 -4.22 -9.85
C GLY A 90 -4.10 -4.66 -8.53
N VAL A 91 -3.33 -5.34 -7.67
CA VAL A 91 -3.81 -5.81 -6.37
C VAL A 91 -2.75 -5.54 -5.31
N VAL A 92 -3.07 -4.73 -4.29
CA VAL A 92 -2.13 -4.36 -3.23
C VAL A 92 -2.65 -4.78 -1.86
N SER A 93 -1.76 -5.01 -0.90
CA SER A 93 -2.16 -5.33 0.49
C SER A 93 -2.53 -4.08 1.30
N ASN A 94 -2.03 -2.91 0.91
CA ASN A 94 -2.38 -1.64 1.54
C ASN A 94 -2.77 -0.59 0.48
N PRO A 95 -3.99 -0.01 0.56
CA PRO A 95 -4.48 0.98 -0.40
C PRO A 95 -3.56 2.22 -0.51
N GLU A 96 -2.93 2.64 0.58
CA GLU A 96 -2.03 3.80 0.60
C GLU A 96 -0.73 3.58 -0.17
N THR A 97 -0.42 2.32 -0.52
CA THR A 97 0.77 2.00 -1.31
C THR A 97 0.50 2.04 -2.81
N ALA A 98 -0.76 2.18 -3.25
CA ALA A 98 -1.10 2.29 -4.65
C ALA A 98 -0.52 3.56 -5.28
N GLY A 99 0.26 3.40 -6.34
CA GLY A 99 0.99 4.48 -6.98
C GLY A 99 0.99 4.37 -8.50
N MET A 100 1.05 5.51 -9.18
CA MET A 100 1.15 5.62 -10.63
C MET A 100 1.97 6.85 -11.01
N ALA A 101 2.70 6.80 -12.12
CA ALA A 101 3.37 7.94 -12.72
C ALA A 101 3.13 7.97 -14.23
N VAL A 102 2.63 9.10 -14.71
CA VAL A 102 2.42 9.36 -16.14
C VAL A 102 3.59 10.21 -16.63
N ARG A 103 4.25 9.81 -17.72
CA ARG A 103 5.38 10.55 -18.28
C ARG A 103 5.22 10.77 -19.77
N ILE A 104 5.69 11.92 -20.25
CA ILE A 104 5.87 12.22 -21.66
C ILE A 104 7.29 12.70 -21.90
N ASP A 105 7.78 12.45 -23.12
CA ASP A 105 9.10 12.93 -23.52
C ASP A 105 9.10 14.45 -23.78
N TRP A 106 10.20 15.10 -23.41
CA TRP A 106 10.54 16.40 -23.99
C TRP A 106 10.82 16.22 -25.50
N PRO A 107 10.41 17.12 -26.42
CA PRO A 107 9.86 18.48 -26.23
C PRO A 107 8.33 18.56 -26.27
N TYR A 108 7.65 17.44 -26.02
CA TYR A 108 6.20 17.36 -26.20
C TYR A 108 5.43 18.12 -25.11
N SER A 109 4.17 18.41 -25.43
CA SER A 109 3.26 19.14 -24.55
C SER A 109 1.91 18.43 -24.49
N ALA A 110 1.40 18.22 -23.29
CA ALA A 110 0.11 17.62 -23.07
C ALA A 110 -0.45 18.02 -21.70
N ASN A 111 -1.77 17.92 -21.56
CA ASN A 111 -2.39 17.80 -20.25
C ASN A 111 -2.27 16.34 -19.83
N LEU A 112 -1.71 16.12 -18.64
CA LEU A 112 -1.60 14.82 -18.00
C LEU A 112 -2.66 14.76 -16.90
N HIS A 113 -3.37 13.66 -16.84
CA HIS A 113 -4.36 13.38 -15.83
C HIS A 113 -4.21 11.95 -15.35
N CYS A 114 -4.35 11.73 -14.06
CA CYS A 114 -4.25 10.43 -13.42
C CYS A 114 -5.31 10.30 -12.32
N GLU A 115 -5.88 9.10 -12.19
CA GLU A 115 -6.83 8.70 -11.16
C GLU A 115 -6.42 7.31 -10.65
N ILE A 116 -6.49 7.11 -9.34
CA ILE A 116 -6.28 5.82 -8.69
C ILE A 116 -7.52 5.53 -7.85
N LEU A 117 -8.21 4.45 -8.20
CA LEU A 117 -9.35 3.93 -7.47
C LEU A 117 -8.93 2.66 -6.76
N VAL A 118 -9.20 2.56 -5.47
CA VAL A 118 -9.02 1.32 -4.70
C VAL A 118 -10.38 0.84 -4.23
N ASP A 119 -10.73 -0.40 -4.57
CA ASP A 119 -12.07 -0.97 -4.36
C ASP A 119 -13.17 -0.02 -4.86
N ASP A 120 -12.97 0.50 -6.08
CA ASP A 120 -13.81 1.49 -6.77
C ASP A 120 -13.95 2.86 -6.07
N GLN A 121 -13.15 3.13 -5.04
CA GLN A 121 -13.09 4.44 -4.38
C GLN A 121 -11.89 5.25 -4.84
N LEU A 122 -12.11 6.47 -5.33
CA LEU A 122 -11.05 7.37 -5.73
C LEU A 122 -10.23 7.82 -4.52
N ILE A 123 -8.97 7.37 -4.42
CA ILE A 123 -8.05 7.71 -3.33
C ILE A 123 -7.04 8.79 -3.72
N ALA A 124 -6.72 8.89 -5.01
CA ALA A 124 -5.76 9.86 -5.52
C ALA A 124 -6.16 10.30 -6.94
N GLN A 125 -6.01 11.59 -7.19
CA GLN A 125 -6.16 12.18 -8.52
C GLN A 125 -5.19 13.34 -8.64
N ALA A 126 -4.57 13.48 -9.82
CA ALA A 126 -3.79 14.66 -10.13
C ALA A 126 -3.89 15.04 -11.61
N ASP A 127 -3.66 16.32 -11.86
CA ASP A 127 -3.74 16.95 -13.17
C ASP A 127 -2.57 17.93 -13.31
N THR A 128 -1.91 17.94 -14.47
CA THR A 128 -0.92 18.96 -14.77
C THR A 128 -0.82 19.23 -16.27
N PHE A 129 -0.45 20.46 -16.62
CA PHE A 129 -0.12 20.80 -17.99
C PHE A 129 1.40 20.89 -18.16
N VAL A 130 1.92 20.10 -19.10
CA VAL A 130 3.32 20.16 -19.51
C VAL A 130 3.41 21.04 -20.74
N GLY A 131 4.02 22.21 -20.60
CA GLY A 131 4.18 23.17 -21.70
C GLY A 131 5.25 22.74 -22.72
N PRO A 132 5.27 23.35 -23.92
CA PRO A 132 6.40 23.19 -24.82
C PRO A 132 7.62 23.97 -24.30
N ARG A 133 8.82 23.39 -24.41
CA ARG A 133 10.09 24.04 -24.06
C ARG A 133 11.10 23.83 -25.17
N LEU A 134 11.84 24.89 -25.54
CA LEU A 134 12.87 24.84 -26.58
C LEU A 134 14.15 24.12 -26.14
N THR A 135 14.39 24.04 -24.82
CA THR A 135 15.51 23.30 -24.24
C THR A 135 15.00 22.43 -23.10
N ARG A 136 15.67 21.29 -22.87
CA ARG A 136 15.39 20.46 -21.70
C ARG A 136 15.69 21.29 -20.44
N PRO A 137 14.75 21.38 -19.48
CA PRO A 137 15.01 21.99 -18.18
C PRO A 137 16.19 21.29 -17.50
N LYS A 138 17.18 22.07 -17.06
CA LYS A 138 18.38 21.55 -16.39
C LYS A 138 18.12 21.28 -14.91
N ASP A 139 17.27 22.11 -14.31
CA ASP A 139 16.97 22.10 -12.87
C ASP A 139 15.67 21.33 -12.54
N ASP A 140 15.05 20.67 -13.52
CA ASP A 140 13.83 19.88 -13.34
C ASP A 140 13.93 18.52 -14.08
N PRO A 141 14.49 17.48 -13.43
CA PRO A 141 14.59 16.13 -14.01
C PRO A 141 13.24 15.41 -14.12
N SER A 142 12.22 15.91 -13.41
CA SER A 142 10.85 15.42 -13.44
C SER A 142 9.99 16.10 -14.51
N TYR A 143 10.56 16.96 -15.34
CA TYR A 143 9.81 17.64 -16.39
C TYR A 143 9.08 16.63 -17.29
N GLY A 144 7.79 16.86 -17.50
CA GLY A 144 6.96 15.94 -18.28
C GLY A 144 6.46 14.72 -17.52
N SER A 145 6.62 14.67 -16.19
CA SER A 145 6.08 13.61 -15.34
C SER A 145 4.99 14.12 -14.38
N LEU A 146 3.98 13.28 -14.15
CA LEU A 146 2.89 13.46 -13.21
C LEU A 146 2.84 12.23 -12.28
N PRO A 147 3.39 12.31 -11.06
CA PRO A 147 3.19 11.28 -10.04
C PRO A 147 1.78 11.37 -9.44
N CYS A 148 1.22 10.23 -9.07
CA CYS A 148 -0.13 10.04 -8.54
C CYS A 148 -0.10 9.02 -7.41
N GLY A 149 -0.68 9.34 -6.25
CA GLY A 149 -0.71 8.43 -5.11
C GLY A 149 0.69 8.18 -4.52
N ALA A 150 0.94 6.93 -4.13
CA ALA A 150 2.19 6.51 -3.54
C ALA A 150 3.38 6.65 -4.50
N PRO A 151 4.59 6.93 -3.98
CA PRO A 151 5.78 6.96 -4.82
C PRO A 151 6.04 5.59 -5.44
N LEU A 152 6.24 5.57 -6.75
CA LEU A 152 6.80 4.42 -7.43
C LEU A 152 8.28 4.38 -7.12
N ASN A 153 8.68 3.49 -6.21
CA ASN A 153 10.09 3.17 -6.00
C ASN A 153 10.61 2.41 -7.24
N ALA A 154 10.75 3.12 -8.35
CA ALA A 154 11.46 2.65 -9.53
C ALA A 154 12.89 3.20 -9.45
N PRO A 155 13.93 2.40 -9.69
CA PRO A 155 15.22 2.95 -10.07
C PRO A 155 14.99 3.74 -11.36
N VAL A 156 15.02 5.06 -11.30
CA VAL A 156 15.04 5.90 -12.50
C VAL A 156 16.29 5.49 -13.27
N PRO A 157 16.20 5.05 -14.55
CA PRO A 157 17.39 4.83 -15.36
C PRO A 157 18.14 6.16 -15.49
N GLY A 158 19.21 6.33 -14.72
CA GLY A 158 20.04 7.53 -14.71
C GLY A 158 20.13 8.31 -13.39
N THR A 159 19.43 7.91 -12.32
CA THR A 159 19.60 8.55 -11.00
C THR A 159 20.40 7.62 -10.09
N ILE A 160 21.66 7.98 -9.80
CA ILE A 160 22.35 7.43 -8.63
C ILE A 160 21.51 7.89 -7.44
N ALA A 161 20.96 6.94 -6.68
CA ALA A 161 20.32 7.23 -5.41
C ALA A 161 21.36 7.95 -4.54
N ASP A 162 21.17 9.25 -4.35
CA ASP A 162 21.95 10.00 -3.38
C ASP A 162 21.59 9.43 -2.01
N THR A 163 22.47 8.57 -1.52
CA THR A 163 22.37 7.88 -0.23
C THR A 163 22.90 8.76 0.89
N THR A 164 23.14 10.05 0.62
CA THR A 164 23.55 11.03 1.63
C THR A 164 22.42 11.19 2.66
N PRO A 165 22.63 10.78 3.92
CA PRO A 165 21.68 11.06 4.99
C PRO A 165 21.47 12.57 5.10
N PRO A 166 20.26 13.07 5.42
CA PRO A 166 20.07 14.48 5.64
C PRO A 166 21.05 14.95 6.71
N ALA A 167 21.93 15.88 6.35
CA ALA A 167 22.82 16.52 7.30
C ALA A 167 21.94 17.13 8.39
N ALA A 168 22.16 16.67 9.63
CA ALA A 168 21.54 17.26 10.80
C ALA A 168 21.83 18.76 10.80
N ASP A 169 20.79 19.56 11.02
CA ASP A 169 20.78 21.02 11.10
C ASP A 169 22.14 21.60 11.51
N ALA A 170 22.83 22.22 10.56
CA ALA A 170 23.89 23.14 10.88
C ALA A 170 23.25 24.31 11.65
N ALA A 171 23.49 24.36 12.95
CA ALA A 171 23.07 25.43 13.83
C ALA A 171 23.36 26.80 13.18
N LEU A 172 22.32 27.63 13.10
CA LEU A 172 22.41 29.02 12.68
C LEU A 172 23.55 29.72 13.45
N PRO A 173 24.50 30.40 12.78
CA PRO A 173 25.46 31.23 13.48
C PRO A 173 24.70 32.35 14.22
N PRO A 174 25.16 32.75 15.42
CA PRO A 174 24.48 33.77 16.21
C PRO A 174 24.43 35.10 15.44
N ALA A 175 23.27 35.76 15.50
CA ALA A 175 23.05 37.06 14.89
C ALA A 175 24.04 38.11 15.43
N ASP A 176 24.65 38.86 14.51
CA ASP A 176 25.49 40.01 14.81
C ASP A 176 24.69 41.07 15.60
N PRO A 177 25.30 41.81 16.57
CA PRO A 177 24.60 42.84 17.31
C PRO A 177 24.16 43.99 16.38
N ALA A 178 22.90 44.39 16.52
CA ALA A 178 22.29 45.48 15.78
C ALA A 178 23.15 46.76 15.80
N VAL A 179 23.41 47.32 14.61
CA VAL A 179 23.98 48.65 14.43
C VAL A 179 22.95 49.68 14.91
N PRO A 180 23.29 50.59 15.85
CA PRO A 180 22.38 51.65 16.28
C PRO A 180 22.15 52.67 15.14
N PRO A 181 20.97 53.32 15.09
CA PRO A 181 20.65 54.26 14.02
C PRO A 181 21.58 55.50 14.06
N PRO A 182 21.86 56.13 12.90
CA PRO A 182 22.69 57.33 12.85
C PRO A 182 22.01 58.49 13.59
N GLY A 183 22.75 59.13 14.49
CA GLY A 183 22.32 60.33 15.20
C GLY A 183 22.05 61.50 14.26
N GLU A 184 20.95 62.18 14.51
CA GLU A 184 20.52 63.43 13.88
C GLU A 184 21.60 64.50 14.08
N ALA A 185 22.17 64.99 12.97
CA ALA A 185 23.13 66.09 12.99
C ALA A 185 22.37 67.42 12.88
N GLU A 186 22.27 68.12 14.01
CA GLU A 186 21.84 69.52 14.09
C GLU A 186 22.93 70.43 13.47
N PRO A 187 22.60 71.30 12.49
CA PRO A 187 23.55 72.29 11.98
C PRO A 187 23.55 73.58 12.82
N PRO A 188 24.69 74.29 12.91
CA PRO A 188 24.93 75.34 13.90
C PRO A 188 24.25 76.68 13.59
N ALA A 189 23.95 77.40 14.66
CA ALA A 189 23.44 78.76 14.68
C ALA A 189 24.39 79.76 13.98
N MET A 190 23.78 80.72 13.26
CA MET A 190 24.36 82.02 12.93
C MET A 190 23.88 83.08 13.90
#